data_AF-A0A850BUI8-F1
#
_entry.id   AF-A0A850BUI8-F1
#
_cell.length_a   1.000
_cell.length_b   1.000
_cell.length_c   1.000
_cell.angle_alpha   90.00
_cell.angle_beta   90.00
_cell.angle_gamma   90.00
#
_symmetry.space_group_name_H-M   'P 1'
#
loop_
_entity.id
_entity.type
_entity.pdbx_description
1 polymer ?
#
loop_
_entity_poly.entity_id
_entity_poly.type
_entity_poly.pdbx_seq_one_letter_code
_entity_poly.pdbx_strand_id
1 'polypeptide(L)'
;MLKHHPEVREELIEKGIEQGIEKGIEQGIEQGIEKGIEQGLMPLLHQFERRLGRALTPDEHHALRERFNRLGANRLGDVVLDLSAVALVAWLADPNAM
;
A
#
# COMPACT_ATOMS: atom_id res chain seq x y z
N MET A 1 -55.11 4.92 -1.82
CA MET A 1 -54.59 3.82 -0.98
C MET A 1 -53.29 3.33 -1.59
N LEU A 2 -52.12 3.63 -1.00
CA LEU A 2 -50.87 3.00 -1.40
C LEU A 2 -50.96 1.53 -0.99
N LYS A 3 -51.06 0.63 -1.98
CA LYS A 3 -50.92 -0.81 -1.74
C LYS A 3 -49.55 -1.04 -1.10
N HIS A 4 -49.52 -1.67 0.06
CA HIS A 4 -48.28 -2.20 0.61
C HIS A 4 -47.77 -3.25 -0.38
N HIS A 5 -46.65 -2.96 -1.04
CA HIS A 5 -45.94 -3.89 -1.92
C HIS A 5 -44.80 -4.52 -1.11
N PRO A 6 -45.05 -5.62 -0.37
CA PRO A 6 -44.05 -6.28 0.47
C PRO A 6 -42.80 -6.69 -0.33
N GLU A 7 -42.98 -7.07 -1.60
CA GLU A 7 -41.89 -7.44 -2.51
C GLU A 7 -40.91 -6.28 -2.77
N VAL A 8 -41.41 -5.05 -2.92
CA VAL A 8 -40.57 -3.84 -3.08
C VAL A 8 -39.78 -3.55 -1.79
N ARG A 9 -40.35 -3.85 -0.62
CA ARG A 9 -39.65 -3.67 0.66
C ARG A 9 -38.53 -4.70 0.83
N GLU A 10 -38.77 -5.94 0.48
CA GLU A 10 -37.76 -7.01 0.52
C GLU A 10 -36.61 -6.71 -0.44
N GLU A 11 -36.91 -6.32 -1.68
CA GLU A 11 -35.91 -5.92 -2.67
C GLU A 11 -35.05 -4.73 -2.20
N LEU A 12 -35.67 -3.72 -1.55
CA LEU A 12 -34.94 -2.58 -1.00
C LEU A 12 -34.03 -2.97 0.17
N ILE A 13 -34.46 -3.90 1.01
CA ILE A 13 -33.65 -4.40 2.14
C ILE A 13 -32.47 -5.21 1.59
N GLU A 14 -32.71 -6.11 0.64
CA GLU A 14 -31.69 -6.93 0.00
C GLU A 14 -30.62 -6.04 -0.67
N LYS A 15 -31.04 -5.06 -1.48
CA LYS A 15 -30.13 -4.08 -2.09
C LYS A 15 -29.36 -3.27 -1.06
N GLY A 16 -30.01 -2.87 0.04
CA GLY A 16 -29.35 -2.13 1.11
C GLY A 16 -28.26 -2.94 1.81
N ILE A 17 -28.51 -4.23 2.04
CA ILE A 17 -27.54 -5.16 2.63
C ILE A 17 -26.39 -5.42 1.67
N GLU A 18 -26.70 -5.72 0.40
CA GLU A 18 -25.69 -5.97 -0.64
C GLU A 18 -24.74 -4.77 -0.78
N GLN A 19 -25.28 -3.56 -0.94
CA GLN A 19 -24.47 -2.33 -1.04
C GLN A 19 -23.68 -2.05 0.24
N GLY A 20 -24.25 -2.32 1.42
CA GLY A 20 -23.58 -2.14 2.69
C GLY A 20 -22.40 -3.08 2.84
N ILE A 21 -22.57 -4.35 2.47
CA ILE A 21 -21.52 -5.37 2.51
C ILE A 21 -20.43 -5.07 1.48
N GLU A 22 -20.80 -4.75 0.24
CA GLU A 22 -19.86 -4.43 -0.83
C GLU A 22 -18.94 -3.26 -0.41
N LYS A 23 -19.52 -2.14 0.01
CA LYS A 23 -18.76 -0.96 0.47
C LYS A 23 -17.91 -1.27 1.70
N GLY A 24 -18.46 -2.02 2.66
CA GLY A 24 -17.75 -2.38 3.89
C GLY A 24 -16.53 -3.25 3.62
N ILE A 25 -16.66 -4.23 2.71
CA ILE A 25 -15.57 -5.11 2.31
C ILE A 25 -14.52 -4.34 1.51
N GLU A 26 -14.92 -3.55 0.52
CA GLU A 26 -14.00 -2.75 -0.30
C GLU A 26 -13.14 -1.84 0.57
N GLN A 27 -13.76 -1.05 1.45
CA GLN A 27 -13.06 -0.16 2.37
C GLN A 27 -12.17 -0.91 3.36
N GLY A 28 -12.64 -2.05 3.88
CA GLY A 28 -11.89 -2.87 4.81
C GLY A 28 -10.62 -3.46 4.18
N ILE A 29 -10.73 -3.95 2.94
CA ILE A 29 -9.59 -4.51 2.19
C ILE A 29 -8.59 -3.42 1.85
N GLU A 30 -9.05 -2.29 1.30
CA GLU A 30 -8.18 -1.17 0.92
C GLU A 30 -7.36 -0.67 2.11
N GLN A 31 -8.02 -0.40 3.25
CA GLN A 31 -7.34 0.04 4.47
C GLN A 31 -6.41 -1.02 5.05
N GLY A 32 -6.80 -2.30 4.97
CA GLY A 32 -5.98 -3.41 5.45
C GLY A 32 -4.69 -3.55 4.65
N ILE A 33 -4.79 -3.46 3.32
CA ILE A 33 -3.64 -3.52 2.40
C ILE A 33 -2.71 -2.32 2.65
N GLU A 34 -3.25 -1.10 2.68
CA GLU A 34 -2.43 0.11 2.84
C GLU A 34 -1.61 0.07 4.14
N LYS A 35 -2.26 -0.28 5.27
CA LYS A 35 -1.60 -0.46 6.57
C LYS A 35 -0.58 -1.59 6.54
N GLY A 36 -0.89 -2.71 5.88
CA GLY A 36 0.02 -3.84 5.78
C GLY A 36 1.31 -3.48 5.05
N ILE A 37 1.20 -2.75 3.95
CA ILE A 37 2.38 -2.30 3.19
C ILE A 37 3.14 -1.23 4.00
N GLU A 38 2.48 -0.30 4.69
CA GLU A 38 3.17 0.68 5.56
C GLU A 38 3.98 -0.02 6.65
N GLN A 39 3.37 -1.00 7.33
CA GLN A 39 4.03 -1.80 8.36
C GLN A 39 5.21 -2.62 7.81
N GLY A 40 5.06 -3.22 6.63
CA GLY A 40 6.13 -3.97 5.98
C GLY A 40 7.29 -3.09 5.49
N LEU A 41 7.01 -1.83 5.13
CA LEU A 41 8.00 -0.90 4.59
C LEU A 41 8.81 -0.18 5.68
N MET A 42 8.23 0.10 6.85
CA MET A 42 8.90 0.76 7.97
C MET A 42 10.32 0.25 8.29
N PRO A 43 10.56 -1.07 8.46
CA PRO A 43 11.91 -1.56 8.75
C PRO A 43 12.90 -1.30 7.62
N LEU A 44 12.45 -1.33 6.36
CA LEU A 44 13.29 -1.03 5.20
C LEU A 44 13.65 0.46 5.16
N LEU A 45 12.69 1.37 5.40
CA LEU A 45 12.97 2.81 5.45
C LEU A 45 14.10 3.11 6.44
N HIS A 46 14.02 2.54 7.65
CA HIS A 46 15.07 2.68 8.65
C HIS A 46 16.44 2.17 8.17
N GLN A 47 16.47 1.00 7.50
CA GLN A 47 17.72 0.45 6.95
C GLN A 47 18.30 1.35 5.85
N PHE A 48 17.46 1.89 4.97
CA PHE A 48 17.88 2.81 3.91
C PHE A 48 18.45 4.09 4.49
N GLU A 49 17.77 4.74 5.44
CA GLU A 49 18.26 5.95 6.11
C GLU A 49 19.60 5.71 6.81
N ARG A 50 19.72 4.57 7.51
CA ARG A 50 20.96 4.17 8.17
C ARG A 50 22.09 3.94 7.17
N ARG A 51 21.81 3.32 6.01
CA ARG A 51 22.80 3.07 4.95
C ARG A 51 23.23 4.36 4.26
N LEU A 52 22.31 5.31 4.08
CA LEU A 52 22.58 6.62 3.50
C LEU A 52 23.25 7.59 4.48
N GLY A 53 23.09 7.38 5.79
CA GLY A 53 23.56 8.30 6.82
C GLY A 53 22.75 9.59 6.89
N ARG A 54 21.54 9.60 6.33
CA ARG A 54 20.60 10.74 6.35
C ARG A 54 19.16 10.25 6.23
N ALA A 55 18.21 11.11 6.60
CA ALA A 55 16.80 10.86 6.33
C ALA A 55 16.53 10.76 4.82
N LEU A 56 15.54 9.96 4.47
CA LEU A 56 15.02 9.89 3.11
C LEU A 56 14.18 11.14 2.82
N THR A 57 14.24 11.61 1.58
CA THR A 57 13.34 12.67 1.09
C THR A 57 11.95 12.10 0.80
N PRO A 58 10.89 12.94 0.73
CA PRO A 58 9.55 12.48 0.37
C PRO A 58 9.50 11.70 -0.95
N ASP A 59 10.28 12.14 -1.95
CA ASP A 59 10.36 11.48 -3.25
C ASP A 59 11.04 10.11 -3.15
N GLU A 60 12.08 9.98 -2.32
CA GLU A 60 12.73 8.68 -2.07
C GLU A 60 11.83 7.72 -1.27
N HIS A 61 11.05 8.24 -0.31
CA HIS A 61 10.01 7.47 0.37
C HIS A 61 8.98 6.93 -0.61
N HIS A 62 8.48 7.79 -1.51
CA HIS A 62 7.53 7.39 -2.54
C HIS A 62 8.13 6.36 -3.50
N ALA A 63 9.36 6.58 -3.96
CA ALA A 63 10.08 5.62 -4.82
C ALA A 63 10.25 4.26 -4.14
N LEU A 64 10.56 4.22 -2.84
CA LEU A 64 10.65 2.97 -2.08
C LEU A 64 9.31 2.27 -1.92
N ARG A 65 8.23 3.02 -1.70
CA ARG A 65 6.88 2.46 -1.63
C ARG A 65 6.49 1.79 -2.94
N GLU A 66 6.68 2.48 -4.06
CA GLU A 66 6.39 1.94 -5.40
C GLU A 66 7.22 0.69 -5.69
N ARG A 67 8.50 0.70 -5.30
CA ARG A 67 9.39 -0.46 -5.48
C ARG A 67 9.05 -1.60 -4.56
N PHE A 68 8.62 -1.33 -3.34
CA PHE A 68 8.14 -2.37 -2.44
C PHE A 68 6.92 -3.09 -3.05
N ASN A 69 5.98 -2.34 -3.61
CA ASN A 69 4.81 -2.90 -4.29
C ASN A 69 5.19 -3.73 -5.53
N ARG A 70 6.22 -3.31 -6.28
CA ARG A 70 6.65 -3.96 -7.53
C ARG A 70 7.61 -5.13 -7.33
N LEU A 71 8.52 -5.04 -6.36
CA LEU A 71 9.68 -5.93 -6.18
C LEU A 71 9.61 -6.75 -4.89
N GLY A 72 8.82 -6.30 -3.92
CA GLY A 72 8.67 -6.93 -2.61
C GLY A 72 9.80 -6.63 -1.63
N ALA A 73 9.54 -6.97 -0.36
CA ALA A 73 10.44 -6.68 0.77
C ALA A 73 11.82 -7.31 0.62
N ASN A 74 11.90 -8.56 0.14
CA ASN A 74 13.16 -9.30 0.02
C ASN A 74 14.13 -8.57 -0.91
N ARG A 75 13.65 -8.11 -2.08
CA ARG A 75 14.50 -7.43 -3.05
C ARG A 75 15.05 -6.11 -2.51
N LEU A 76 14.22 -5.33 -1.83
CA LEU A 76 14.67 -4.09 -1.19
C LEU A 76 15.67 -4.36 -0.06
N GLY A 77 15.47 -5.46 0.68
CA GLY A 77 16.40 -5.95 1.69
C GLY A 77 17.78 -6.28 1.11
N ASP A 78 17.82 -7.01 -0.01
CA ASP A 78 19.09 -7.31 -0.69
C ASP A 78 19.78 -6.02 -1.17
N VAL A 79 19.03 -5.12 -1.80
CA VAL A 79 19.54 -3.84 -2.32
C VAL A 79 20.22 -2.99 -1.25
N VAL A 80 19.57 -2.83 -0.08
CA VAL A 80 20.13 -1.98 0.99
C VAL A 80 21.36 -2.58 1.65
N LEU A 81 21.46 -3.91 1.68
CA LEU A 81 22.61 -4.63 2.21
C LEU A 81 23.80 -4.58 1.23
N ASP A 82 23.53 -4.77 -0.07
CA ASP A 82 24.56 -4.94 -1.10
C ASP A 82 25.12 -3.61 -1.61
N LEU A 83 24.29 -2.56 -1.75
CA LEU A 83 24.72 -1.30 -2.36
C LEU A 83 25.43 -0.37 -1.38
N SER A 84 26.48 0.32 -1.84
CA SER A 84 27.07 1.43 -1.09
C SER A 84 26.10 2.62 -0.99
N ALA A 85 26.33 3.56 -0.07
CA ALA A 85 25.47 4.74 0.08
C ALA A 85 25.33 5.53 -1.25
N VAL A 86 26.42 5.70 -2.00
CA VAL A 86 26.41 6.39 -3.30
C VAL A 86 25.60 5.61 -4.34
N ALA A 87 25.80 4.29 -4.42
CA ALA A 87 25.04 3.45 -5.34
C ALA A 87 23.55 3.40 -4.97
N LEU A 88 23.23 3.47 -3.68
CA LEU A 88 21.85 3.48 -3.19
C LEU A 88 21.13 4.77 -3.56
N VAL A 89 21.80 5.94 -3.51
CA VAL A 89 21.25 7.21 -4.01
C VAL A 89 20.97 7.12 -5.52
N ALA A 90 21.92 6.59 -6.30
CA ALA A 90 21.72 6.41 -7.74
C ALA A 90 20.56 5.45 -8.03
N TRP A 91 20.47 4.35 -7.27
CA TRP A 91 19.38 3.39 -7.37
C TRP A 91 18.03 4.07 -7.06
N LEU A 92 17.92 4.86 -5.99
CA LEU A 92 16.70 5.60 -5.64
C LEU A 92 16.28 6.62 -6.71
N ALA A 93 17.25 7.25 -7.38
CA ALA A 93 16.99 8.24 -8.43
C ALA A 93 16.56 7.62 -9.78
N ASP A 94 16.87 6.34 -10.02
CA ASP A 94 16.50 5.65 -11.26
C ASP A 94 15.11 4.98 -11.16
N PRO A 95 14.06 5.47 -11.85
CA PRO A 95 12.72 4.90 -11.78
C PRO A 95 12.65 3.45 -12.29
N ASN A 96 13.58 3.02 -13.13
CA ASN A 96 13.61 1.68 -13.73
C ASN A 96 14.51 0.70 -12.96
N ALA A 97 15.06 1.11 -11.83
CA ALA A 97 15.92 0.24 -11.04
C ALA A 97 15.13 -0.98 -10.51
N MET A 98 15.82 -2.13 -10.51
CA MET A 98 15.30 -3.43 -10.12
C MET A 98 15.98 -3.95 -8.86
#